data_AF-A0A8H7GVB1-F1
#
_entry.id   AF-A0A8H7GVB1-F1
#
_cell.length_a   1.000
_cell.length_b   1.000
_cell.length_c   1.000
_cell.angle_alpha   90.00
_cell.angle_beta   90.00
_cell.angle_gamma   90.00
#
_symmetry.space_group_name_H-M   'P 1'
#
loop_
_entity.id
_entity.type
_entity.pdbx_description
1 polymer ?
#
loop_
_entity_poly.entity_id
_entity_poly.type
_entity_poly.pdbx_seq_one_letter_code
_entity_poly.pdbx_strand_id
1 'polypeptide(L)'
;MGLDRNKLTPCGFCFVIYKKESGSLNAMKFLKGTYLDGQSLEIDLDPGFQEGRQFGRGIYGGQASQEVELGGFGRDPGHFRGGFHGGPRGGFRGGMRGRGRGRGFPRGGFRGRGGFRG
;
A
#
# COMPACT_ATOMS: atom_id res chain seq x y z
N MET A 1 -21.87 12.80 -6.43
CA MET A 1 -21.97 11.35 -6.13
C MET A 1 -20.68 10.67 -6.57
N GLY A 2 -20.31 9.54 -5.97
CA GLY A 2 -19.19 8.71 -6.43
C GLY A 2 -19.64 7.78 -7.56
N LEU A 3 -18.81 7.65 -8.59
CA LEU A 3 -19.09 6.98 -9.85
C LEU A 3 -18.02 5.94 -10.17
N ASP A 4 -18.42 4.87 -10.84
CA ASP A 4 -17.51 3.96 -11.51
C ASP A 4 -16.74 4.71 -12.60
N ARG A 5 -15.41 4.56 -12.65
CA ARG A 5 -14.55 5.28 -13.61
C ARG A 5 -14.86 4.94 -15.08
N ASN A 6 -15.27 3.70 -15.33
CA ASN A 6 -15.46 3.17 -16.68
C ASN A 6 -16.91 3.29 -17.13
N LYS A 7 -17.84 2.89 -16.25
CA LYS A 7 -19.28 2.82 -16.55
C LYS A 7 -20.03 4.11 -16.23
N LEU A 8 -19.43 5.01 -15.44
CA LEU A 8 -20.05 6.25 -14.97
C LEU A 8 -21.36 6.03 -14.20
N THR A 9 -21.56 4.84 -13.65
CA THR A 9 -22.70 4.48 -12.79
C THR A 9 -22.36 4.71 -11.31
N PRO A 10 -23.34 4.99 -10.43
CA PRO A 10 -23.08 5.08 -9.00
C PRO A 10 -22.39 3.82 -8.46
N CYS A 11 -21.36 3.98 -7.62
CA CYS A 11 -20.54 2.85 -7.15
C CYS A 11 -20.38 2.81 -5.61
N GLY A 12 -21.39 3.25 -4.86
CA GLY A 12 -21.47 3.02 -3.41
C GLY A 12 -20.67 3.96 -2.51
N PHE A 13 -20.24 5.12 -3.01
CA PHE A 13 -19.71 6.20 -2.16
C PHE A 13 -20.16 7.57 -2.66
N CYS A 14 -20.03 8.59 -1.82
CA CYS A 14 -20.27 9.98 -2.22
C CYS A 14 -19.45 10.96 -1.39
N PHE A 15 -19.35 12.19 -1.88
CA PHE A 15 -18.88 13.33 -1.10
C PHE A 15 -20.08 14.16 -0.67
N VAL A 16 -20.09 14.58 0.60
CA VAL A 16 -21.08 15.50 1.16
C VAL A 16 -20.34 16.73 1.67
N ILE A 17 -20.62 17.89 1.08
CA ILE A 17 -19.98 19.15 1.45
C ILE A 17 -20.95 19.94 2.32
N TYR A 18 -20.58 20.11 3.60
CA TYR A 18 -21.34 20.93 4.53
C TYR A 18 -20.93 22.41 4.41
N LYS A 19 -21.88 23.31 4.69
CA LYS A 19 -21.60 24.77 4.74
C LYS A 19 -20.68 25.17 5.89
N LYS A 20 -20.65 24.38 6.97
CA LYS A 20 -19.88 24.62 8.19
C LYS A 20 -19.22 23.32 8.63
N GLU A 21 -18.01 23.43 9.17
CA GLU A 21 -17.24 22.30 9.72
C GLU A 21 -17.99 21.58 10.85
N SER A 22 -18.74 22.31 11.67
CA SER A 22 -19.57 21.70 12.72
C SER A 22 -20.61 20.72 12.16
N GLY A 23 -21.09 20.93 10.94
CA GLY A 23 -22.00 20.01 10.25
C GLY A 23 -21.32 18.68 9.91
N SER A 24 -20.09 18.72 9.39
CA SER A 24 -19.31 17.50 9.10
C SER A 24 -18.93 16.73 10.36
N LEU A 25 -18.60 17.44 11.45
CA LEU A 25 -18.29 16.80 12.73
C LEU A 25 -19.53 16.13 13.35
N ASN A 26 -20.70 16.77 13.25
CA ASN A 26 -21.95 16.17 13.69
C ASN A 26 -22.32 14.93 12.86
N ALA A 27 -22.10 14.96 11.55
CA ALA A 27 -22.33 13.80 10.70
C ALA A 27 -21.44 12.61 11.10
N MET A 28 -20.15 12.85 11.31
CA MET A 28 -19.22 11.85 11.86
C MET A 28 -19.69 11.29 13.21
N LYS A 29 -20.18 12.15 14.11
CA LYS A 29 -20.59 11.74 15.46
C LYS A 29 -21.88 10.95 15.51
N PHE A 30 -22.87 11.32 14.69
CA PHE A 30 -24.23 10.81 14.83
C PHE A 30 -24.69 9.91 13.68
N LEU A 31 -24.08 10.01 12.50
CA LEU A 31 -24.50 9.24 11.31
C LEU A 31 -23.56 8.08 11.00
N LYS A 32 -22.30 8.11 11.45
CA LYS A 32 -21.35 7.02 11.23
C LYS A 32 -21.88 5.73 11.88
N GLY A 33 -21.92 4.64 11.12
CA GLY A 33 -22.43 3.34 11.57
C GLY A 33 -23.96 3.23 11.59
N THR A 34 -24.70 4.29 11.24
CA THR A 34 -26.15 4.17 10.98
C THR A 34 -26.40 3.43 9.67
N TYR A 35 -27.64 2.99 9.44
CA TYR A 35 -28.01 2.25 8.25
C TYR A 35 -28.75 3.14 7.26
N LEU A 36 -28.39 3.02 5.99
CA LEU A 36 -29.10 3.59 4.85
C LEU A 36 -29.35 2.47 3.84
N ASP A 37 -30.60 2.28 3.43
CA ASP A 37 -31.01 1.24 2.48
C ASP A 37 -30.50 -0.19 2.84
N GLY A 38 -30.40 -0.48 4.15
CA GLY A 38 -29.92 -1.77 4.66
C GLY A 38 -28.40 -1.93 4.71
N GLN A 39 -27.62 -0.91 4.33
CA GLN A 39 -26.15 -0.91 4.42
C GLN A 39 -25.68 0.03 5.53
N SER A 40 -24.64 -0.36 6.27
CA SER A 40 -24.02 0.50 7.26
C SER A 40 -23.20 1.61 6.59
N LEU A 41 -23.31 2.83 7.10
CA LEU A 41 -22.60 3.98 6.57
C LEU A 41 -21.20 4.09 7.19
N GLU A 42 -20.18 4.03 6.33
CA GLU A 42 -18.83 4.50 6.66
C GLU A 42 -18.70 5.98 6.27
N ILE A 43 -18.27 6.81 7.23
CA ILE A 43 -18.12 8.26 7.07
C ILE A 43 -16.74 8.63 7.57
N ASP A 44 -16.00 9.39 6.77
CA ASP A 44 -14.72 9.97 7.13
C ASP A 44 -14.66 11.45 6.72
N LEU A 45 -13.78 12.20 7.39
CA LEU A 45 -13.48 13.59 7.02
C LEU A 45 -12.48 13.61 5.85
N ASP A 46 -12.73 14.51 4.91
CA ASP A 46 -11.95 14.64 3.70
C ASP A 46 -11.37 16.07 3.58
N PRO A 47 -10.12 16.24 3.11
CA PRO A 47 -9.49 17.57 2.96
C PRO A 47 -10.19 18.46 1.93
N GLY A 48 -11.09 17.93 1.10
CA GLY A 48 -11.88 18.70 0.15
C GLY A 48 -12.06 17.99 -1.20
N PHE A 49 -13.19 18.28 -1.85
CA PHE A 49 -13.48 17.73 -3.18
C PHE A 49 -12.55 18.33 -4.24
N GLN A 50 -12.08 17.48 -5.14
CA GLN A 50 -11.32 17.86 -6.33
C GLN A 50 -11.80 17.01 -7.51
N GLU A 51 -11.78 17.59 -8.71
CA GLU A 51 -12.16 16.89 -9.93
C GLU A 51 -11.34 15.61 -10.12
N GLY A 52 -12.00 14.54 -10.55
CA GLY A 52 -11.44 13.20 -10.65
C GLY A 52 -11.57 12.36 -9.38
N ARG A 53 -11.78 12.96 -8.20
CA ARG A 53 -11.98 12.19 -6.95
C ARG A 53 -13.34 11.51 -6.88
N GLN A 54 -14.31 11.95 -7.68
CA GLN A 54 -15.60 11.29 -7.79
C GLN A 54 -15.53 9.90 -8.43
N PHE A 55 -14.43 9.53 -9.08
CA PHE A 55 -14.30 8.23 -9.72
C PHE A 55 -13.71 7.17 -8.80
N GLY A 56 -14.24 5.96 -8.88
CA GLY A 56 -13.76 4.78 -8.18
C GLY A 56 -12.30 4.43 -8.52
N ARG A 57 -11.61 3.88 -7.53
CA ARG A 57 -10.18 3.50 -7.60
C ARG A 57 -9.94 2.00 -7.71
N GLY A 58 -11.01 1.21 -7.67
CA GLY A 58 -10.98 -0.23 -7.89
C GLY A 58 -10.46 -0.55 -9.28
N ILE A 59 -9.93 -1.75 -9.41
CA ILE A 59 -9.34 -2.26 -10.64
C ILE A 59 -10.36 -2.39 -11.77
N TYR A 60 -11.63 -2.64 -11.45
CA TYR A 60 -12.73 -2.73 -12.42
C TYR A 60 -13.43 -1.39 -12.62
N GLY A 61 -12.97 -0.34 -11.92
CA GLY A 61 -13.50 1.03 -12.00
C GLY A 61 -14.34 1.43 -10.79
N GLY A 62 -14.80 0.47 -9.99
CA GLY A 62 -15.66 0.69 -8.83
C GLY A 62 -14.93 1.16 -7.56
N GLN A 63 -15.56 1.01 -6.40
CA GLN A 63 -14.91 1.28 -5.12
C GLN A 63 -13.93 0.17 -4.77
N ALA A 64 -12.66 0.53 -4.48
CA ALA A 64 -11.62 -0.44 -4.20
C ALA A 64 -11.91 -1.32 -2.96
N SER A 65 -12.56 -0.77 -1.92
CA SER A 65 -12.90 -1.54 -0.72
C SER A 65 -13.91 -2.66 -1.00
N GLN A 66 -14.90 -2.42 -1.87
CA GLN A 66 -15.89 -3.43 -2.25
C GLN A 66 -15.25 -4.58 -3.02
N GLU A 67 -14.30 -4.28 -3.90
CA GLU A 67 -13.57 -5.33 -4.65
C GLU A 67 -12.72 -6.20 -3.73
N VAL A 68 -12.09 -5.61 -2.70
CA VAL A 68 -11.34 -6.35 -1.68
C VAL A 68 -12.27 -7.27 -0.88
N GLU A 69 -13.44 -6.78 -0.47
CA GLU A 69 -14.43 -7.55 0.28
C GLU A 69 -14.99 -8.74 -0.53
N LEU A 70 -15.25 -8.53 -1.83
CA LEU A 70 -15.76 -9.57 -2.74
C LEU A 70 -14.72 -10.63 -3.14
N GLY A 71 -13.50 -10.57 -2.58
CA GLY A 71 -12.44 -11.54 -2.88
C GLY A 71 -11.71 -11.26 -4.20
N GLY A 72 -11.74 -10.01 -4.67
CA GLY A 72 -10.93 -9.53 -5.79
C GLY A 72 -9.45 -9.64 -5.47
N PHE A 73 -8.88 -10.77 -5.90
CA PHE A 73 -7.48 -11.20 -5.83
C PHE A 73 -7.04 -11.93 -4.57
N GLY A 74 -6.64 -13.18 -4.81
CA GLY A 74 -5.85 -13.96 -3.89
C GLY A 74 -4.69 -13.16 -3.35
N ARG A 75 -4.61 -13.16 -2.03
CA ARG A 75 -3.39 -13.21 -1.22
C ARG A 75 -2.14 -13.56 -2.05
N ASP A 76 -1.43 -12.54 -2.54
CA ASP A 76 0.03 -12.59 -2.74
C ASP A 76 0.68 -11.60 -1.78
N PRO A 77 0.97 -12.00 -0.52
CA PRO A 77 1.58 -11.15 0.50
C PRO A 77 3.08 -10.87 0.26
N GLY A 78 3.55 -10.96 -0.98
CA GLY A 78 4.97 -11.22 -1.28
C GLY A 78 5.80 -10.07 -1.84
N HIS A 79 5.21 -8.96 -2.29
CA HIS A 79 5.97 -7.94 -3.04
C HIS A 79 5.68 -6.55 -2.49
N PHE A 80 6.66 -5.96 -1.80
CA PHE A 80 6.69 -4.64 -1.15
C PHE A 80 6.35 -4.57 0.36
N ARG A 81 7.16 -5.25 1.18
CA ARG A 81 7.77 -4.59 2.35
C ARG A 81 9.26 -4.95 2.41
N GLY A 82 10.11 -4.04 1.95
CA GLY A 82 11.54 -4.07 2.27
C GLY A 82 11.70 -3.95 3.79
N GLY A 83 11.87 -5.08 4.45
CA GLY A 83 12.08 -5.17 5.90
C GLY A 83 13.55 -5.40 6.20
N PHE A 84 14.24 -4.35 6.64
CA PHE A 84 15.36 -4.49 7.56
C PHE A 84 14.81 -5.07 8.86
N HIS A 85 14.95 -6.36 9.16
CA HIS A 85 14.88 -6.90 10.54
C HIS A 85 15.61 -8.26 10.56
N GLY A 86 16.71 -8.31 11.31
CA GLY A 86 17.51 -9.50 11.50
C GLY A 86 16.79 -10.62 12.26
N GLY A 87 17.22 -11.86 12.01
CA GLY A 87 16.90 -13.02 12.82
C GLY A 87 17.66 -14.28 12.36
N PRO A 88 18.03 -15.21 13.26
CA PRO A 88 19.23 -16.04 13.14
C PRO A 88 18.95 -17.53 12.81
N ARG A 89 20.04 -18.27 12.55
CA ARG A 89 20.19 -19.74 12.54
C ARG A 89 19.82 -20.50 11.26
N GLY A 90 20.88 -20.97 10.58
CA GLY A 90 21.16 -22.39 10.39
C GLY A 90 20.31 -23.16 9.37
N GLY A 91 20.96 -23.59 8.27
CA GLY A 91 20.39 -24.59 7.38
C GLY A 91 21.35 -24.96 6.24
N PHE A 92 22.22 -25.94 6.47
CA PHE A 92 22.98 -26.60 5.41
C PHE A 92 22.03 -27.33 4.46
N ARG A 93 21.93 -26.90 3.19
CA ARG A 93 21.50 -27.76 2.07
C ARG A 93 22.21 -27.37 0.77
N GLY A 94 23.22 -28.19 0.45
CA GLY A 94 23.53 -28.77 -0.85
C GLY A 94 23.34 -27.99 -2.16
N GLY A 95 24.40 -28.00 -2.96
CA GLY A 95 24.30 -28.53 -4.33
C GLY A 95 24.55 -27.56 -5.48
N MET A 96 25.72 -27.73 -6.12
CA MET A 96 26.02 -27.52 -7.54
C MET A 96 25.60 -26.20 -8.22
N ARG A 97 26.59 -25.43 -8.71
CA ARG A 97 26.76 -25.05 -10.14
C ARG A 97 27.90 -24.03 -10.30
N GLY A 98 28.73 -24.22 -11.32
CA GLY A 98 29.47 -23.12 -11.95
C GLY A 98 30.98 -23.28 -12.08
N ARG A 99 31.43 -24.02 -13.11
CA ARG A 99 32.73 -23.77 -13.74
C ARG A 99 32.76 -22.33 -14.27
N GLY A 100 33.84 -21.59 -14.02
CA GLY A 100 34.09 -20.29 -14.64
C GLY A 100 35.56 -19.90 -14.58
N ARG A 101 36.27 -20.05 -15.70
CA ARG A 101 37.63 -19.57 -15.94
C ARG A 101 37.63 -18.03 -16.06
N GLY A 102 38.68 -17.37 -15.57
CA GLY A 102 39.08 -15.99 -15.95
C GLY A 102 40.22 -15.51 -15.05
N ARG A 103 41.50 -15.58 -15.48
CA ARG A 103 42.26 -14.55 -16.20
C ARG A 103 42.19 -13.14 -15.57
N GLY A 104 43.34 -12.65 -15.10
CA GLY A 104 43.69 -11.22 -15.20
C GLY A 104 43.97 -10.44 -13.91
N PHE A 105 45.27 -10.28 -13.61
CA PHE A 105 46.01 -9.19 -12.93
C PHE A 105 45.42 -7.75 -13.02
N PRO A 106 46.06 -6.69 -12.45
CA PRO A 106 46.86 -6.51 -11.21
C PRO A 106 46.47 -5.21 -10.44
N ARG A 107 47.04 -4.98 -9.24
CA ARG A 107 47.44 -3.66 -8.67
C ARG A 107 48.02 -3.95 -7.26
N GLY A 108 49.33 -3.80 -7.00
CA GLY A 108 50.00 -2.51 -6.85
C GLY A 108 49.34 -1.77 -5.69
N GLY A 109 49.84 -1.76 -4.46
CA GLY A 109 51.14 -1.30 -3.98
C GLY A 109 50.89 -0.49 -2.70
N PHE A 110 51.96 -0.15 -1.98
CA PHE A 110 52.02 0.75 -0.82
C PHE A 110 51.84 0.18 0.61
N ARG A 111 53.01 -0.12 1.17
CA ARG A 111 53.55 0.26 2.49
C ARG A 111 52.62 1.10 3.39
N GLY A 112 52.42 0.64 4.62
CA GLY A 112 51.93 1.44 5.75
C GLY A 112 52.36 0.81 7.07
N ARG A 113 53.27 1.49 7.77
CA ARG A 113 54.01 1.08 8.96
C ARG A 113 53.34 1.65 10.21
N GLY A 114 53.37 0.92 11.32
CA GLY A 114 53.16 1.43 12.69
C GLY A 114 51.75 1.15 13.26
N GLY A 115 51.57 0.82 14.54
CA GLY A 115 52.52 0.80 15.65
C GLY A 115 51.92 0.15 16.90
N PHE A 116 52.85 -0.25 17.77
CA PHE A 116 52.81 -0.53 19.21
C PHE A 116 51.47 -0.58 19.95
N ARG A 117 51.25 -1.72 20.61
CA ARG A 117 50.43 -1.86 21.82
C ARG A 117 51.24 -1.39 23.03
N GLY A 118 50.69 -0.44 23.76
CA GLY A 118 50.90 -0.21 25.18
C GLY A 118 49.53 -0.17 25.82
#